data_AF-A0A8J3DEP9-F1
#
_entry.id   AF-A0A8J3DEP9-F1
#
_cell.length_a   1.000
_cell.length_b   1.000
_cell.length_c   1.000
_cell.angle_alpha   90.00
_cell.angle_beta   90.00
_cell.angle_gamma   90.00
#
_symmetry.space_group_name_H-M   'P 1'
#
loop_
_entity.id
_entity.type
_entity.pdbx_description
1 polymer ?
#
loop_
_entity_poly.entity_id
_entity_poly.type
_entity_poly.pdbx_seq_one_letter_code
_entity_poly.pdbx_strand_id
1 'polypeptide(L)'
;MLKLPDNLIRVAEARAPEVPLVPGGYFFSRLIQLPPEVTHEEFSGLAELTLEECAPFPLDQLAWGFMADDVRRELWVYAACRPRIGAGAMDSWDDAEHVFPAFLPLVLAFPKPPKHLVWKSEQEIMLLEFADGARFPSRIRHRKLTERDADTEGEGDLDPAGEVAEYLRNQGLSKDTTPVYTLSETLVGDDRQVSFIIRRDQEDAKPEPPVVLADAEASWWADLRSPDFIASEQRSRRWQNHLWASLQWATWATVALILLVLFNIVGSMLIKRREALIIAQAPSVVAVEQNSEFLNDLRQFSERPLRPYEVLGITNENRPIQKIWYSAAEVDTTDGVTIQGFANSVNEVNEFARRLIATNKFKQREAPRYRKKGNQTLFTLKLDYIGSLEDSAQPLAANDQGVER
;
A
#
# COMPACT_ATOMS: atom_id res chain seq x y z
N MET A 1 21.96 -11.78 33.03
CA MET A 1 22.28 -10.33 32.93
C MET A 1 23.61 -10.20 32.21
N LEU A 2 23.61 -10.09 30.89
CA LEU A 2 24.82 -9.77 30.12
C LEU A 2 24.93 -8.24 30.03
N LYS A 3 25.98 -7.68 30.62
CA LYS A 3 26.42 -6.30 30.34
C LYS A 3 27.12 -6.30 28.97
N LEU A 4 26.59 -5.53 28.03
CA LEU A 4 27.33 -5.19 26.81
C LEU A 4 28.40 -4.13 27.14
N PRO A 5 29.58 -4.16 26.49
CA PRO A 5 30.69 -3.24 26.74
C PRO A 5 30.48 -1.85 26.11
N ASP A 6 30.90 -0.80 26.84
CA ASP A 6 30.74 0.65 26.60
C ASP A 6 31.49 1.24 25.37
N ASN A 7 31.83 0.43 24.37
CA ASN A 7 32.88 0.82 23.40
C ASN A 7 32.42 0.86 21.93
N LEU A 8 31.13 1.05 21.67
CA LEU A 8 30.62 1.21 20.30
C LEU A 8 29.65 2.38 20.24
N ILE A 9 29.92 3.27 19.28
CA ILE A 9 29.15 4.44 18.88
C ILE A 9 29.43 5.70 19.73
N ARG A 10 30.58 6.34 19.48
CA ARG A 10 30.59 7.81 19.44
C ARG A 10 29.74 8.20 18.22
N VAL A 11 28.42 8.34 18.42
CA VAL A 11 27.62 9.21 17.55
C VAL A 11 28.32 10.56 17.71
N ALA A 12 28.74 11.18 16.62
CA ALA A 12 29.10 12.59 16.68
C ALA A 12 27.99 13.29 17.45
N GLU A 13 28.29 13.94 18.57
CA GLU A 13 27.30 14.75 19.29
C GLU A 13 26.73 15.72 18.25
N ALA A 14 25.55 15.40 17.72
CA ALA A 14 24.83 16.29 16.85
C ALA A 14 24.54 17.50 17.72
N ARG A 15 25.22 18.61 17.44
CA ARG A 15 24.99 19.88 18.12
C ARG A 15 23.49 20.13 18.10
N ALA A 16 22.90 20.41 19.25
CA ALA A 16 21.48 20.68 19.34
C ALA A 16 21.14 21.82 18.36
N PRO A 17 20.04 21.72 17.60
CA PRO A 17 19.66 22.75 16.64
C PRO A 17 19.53 24.10 17.35
N GLU A 18 20.36 25.07 16.93
CA GLU A 18 20.34 26.42 17.48
C GLU A 18 19.31 27.27 16.73
N VAL A 19 18.65 28.17 17.47
CA VAL A 19 17.70 29.16 16.94
C VAL A 19 18.21 30.55 17.34
N PRO A 20 19.07 31.18 16.52
CA PRO A 20 19.58 32.52 16.81
C PRO A 20 18.45 33.56 16.85
N LEU A 21 18.51 34.43 17.86
CA LEU A 21 17.61 35.57 18.00
C LEU A 21 18.36 36.87 17.70
N VAL A 22 17.92 37.58 16.67
CA VAL A 22 18.50 38.87 16.27
C VAL A 22 17.91 39.98 17.15
N PRO A 23 18.73 40.88 17.73
CA PRO A 23 18.24 42.02 18.50
C PRO A 23 17.19 42.81 17.73
N GLY A 24 16.03 43.01 18.36
CA GLY A 24 14.89 43.66 17.77
C GLY A 24 15.09 45.16 17.52
N GLY A 25 16.04 45.81 18.21
CA GLY A 25 16.44 47.20 17.94
C GLY A 25 17.00 47.44 16.53
N TYR A 26 17.37 46.38 15.80
CA TYR A 26 17.80 46.50 14.40
C TYR A 26 16.67 46.58 13.39
N PHE A 27 15.44 46.27 13.80
CA PHE A 27 14.31 46.14 12.91
C PHE A 27 13.52 47.43 12.80
N PHE A 28 13.10 47.76 11.59
CA PHE A 28 11.90 48.56 11.38
C PHE A 28 10.73 47.60 11.10
N SER A 29 9.51 48.03 11.39
CA SER A 29 8.32 47.23 11.15
C SER A 29 7.16 48.07 10.64
N ARG A 30 6.28 47.46 9.86
CA ARG A 30 5.06 48.09 9.36
C ARG A 30 3.88 47.12 9.50
N LEU A 31 2.78 47.63 10.03
CA LEU A 31 1.50 46.95 10.06
C LEU A 31 0.63 47.49 8.93
N ILE A 32 0.07 46.61 8.10
CA ILE A 32 -0.92 46.93 7.08
C ILE A 32 -2.15 46.04 7.22
N GLN A 33 -3.26 46.48 6.63
CA GLN A 33 -4.48 45.69 6.51
C GLN A 33 -4.41 44.87 5.21
N LEU A 34 -4.70 43.58 5.29
CA LEU A 34 -4.78 42.67 4.16
C LEU A 34 -6.04 43.02 3.34
N PRO A 35 -5.89 43.42 2.06
CA PRO A 35 -7.03 43.64 1.18
C PRO A 35 -7.86 42.36 1.06
N PRO A 36 -9.20 42.43 1.00
CA PRO A 36 -10.07 41.24 1.06
C PRO A 36 -9.85 40.26 -0.11
N GLU A 37 -9.29 40.72 -1.23
CA GLU A 37 -9.00 39.91 -2.41
C GLU A 37 -7.74 39.06 -2.27
N VAL A 38 -6.84 39.43 -1.36
CA VAL A 38 -5.53 38.77 -1.20
C VAL A 38 -5.72 37.42 -0.52
N THR A 39 -5.27 36.37 -1.21
CA THR A 39 -5.26 35.00 -0.73
C THR A 39 -4.00 34.69 0.09
N HIS A 40 -4.03 33.59 0.84
CA HIS A 40 -2.91 33.17 1.70
C HIS A 40 -1.59 32.98 0.94
N GLU A 41 -1.65 32.47 -0.30
CA GLU A 41 -0.48 32.27 -1.16
C GLU A 41 0.17 33.60 -1.59
N GLU A 42 -0.59 34.70 -1.57
CA GLU A 42 -0.15 36.02 -2.00
C GLU A 42 0.46 36.85 -0.85
N PHE A 43 0.40 36.38 0.39
CA PHE A 43 0.90 37.13 1.56
C PHE A 43 2.38 37.48 1.45
N SER A 44 3.21 36.54 0.98
CA SER A 44 4.65 36.79 0.80
C SER A 44 4.91 37.88 -0.23
N GLY A 45 4.23 37.83 -1.39
CA GLY A 45 4.37 38.85 -2.43
C GLY A 45 3.90 40.22 -1.96
N LEU A 46 2.82 40.29 -1.19
CA LEU A 46 2.37 41.54 -0.59
C LEU A 46 3.35 42.07 0.46
N ALA A 47 3.96 41.20 1.26
CA ALA A 47 4.98 41.58 2.23
C ALA A 47 6.21 42.19 1.54
N GLU A 48 6.69 41.57 0.45
CA GLU A 48 7.76 42.09 -0.39
C GLU A 48 7.42 43.49 -0.93
N LEU A 49 6.27 43.65 -1.58
CA LEU A 49 5.81 44.94 -2.11
C LEU A 49 5.74 46.02 -1.02
N THR A 50 5.25 45.65 0.16
CA THR A 50 5.15 46.58 1.30
C THR A 50 6.53 47.04 1.74
N LEU A 51 7.50 46.13 1.83
CA LEU A 51 8.87 46.46 2.19
C LEU A 51 9.56 47.26 1.08
N GLU A 52 9.35 46.98 -0.20
CA GLU A 52 9.87 47.81 -1.29
C GLU A 52 9.38 49.26 -1.22
N GLU A 53 8.14 49.48 -0.78
CA GLU A 53 7.56 50.81 -0.63
C GLU A 53 8.11 51.57 0.60
N CYS A 54 8.27 50.88 1.74
CA CYS A 54 8.53 51.53 3.02
C CYS A 54 9.93 51.32 3.62
N ALA A 55 10.72 50.37 3.09
CA ALA A 55 12.02 50.07 3.64
C ALA A 55 13.05 51.18 3.32
N PRO A 56 13.96 51.46 4.26
CA PRO A 56 15.04 52.42 4.05
C PRO A 56 16.15 51.89 3.12
N PHE A 57 16.17 50.59 2.84
CA PHE A 57 17.17 49.94 1.99
C PHE A 57 16.50 48.96 1.02
N PRO A 58 17.14 48.64 -0.13
CA PRO A 58 16.70 47.59 -1.04
C PRO A 58 16.55 46.21 -0.36
N LEU A 59 15.60 45.40 -0.84
CA LEU A 59 15.27 44.09 -0.25
C LEU A 59 16.46 43.12 -0.16
N ASP A 60 17.36 43.13 -1.14
CA ASP A 60 18.56 42.29 -1.18
C ASP A 60 19.56 42.60 -0.04
N GLN A 61 19.47 43.80 0.54
CA GLN A 61 20.29 44.23 1.68
C GLN A 61 19.58 44.01 3.03
N LEU A 62 18.36 43.49 3.02
CA LEU A 62 17.55 43.28 4.21
C LEU A 62 17.53 41.79 4.62
N ALA A 63 17.49 41.59 5.93
CA ALA A 63 17.02 40.36 6.55
C ALA A 63 15.61 40.66 7.05
N TRP A 64 14.61 40.03 6.46
CA TRP A 64 13.22 40.40 6.64
C TRP A 64 12.34 39.18 6.81
N GLY A 65 11.19 39.40 7.44
CA GLY A 65 10.16 38.39 7.64
C GLY A 65 8.81 39.07 7.86
N PHE A 66 7.77 38.28 7.97
CA PHE A 66 6.42 38.78 8.20
C PHE A 66 5.57 37.82 9.02
N MET A 67 4.46 38.35 9.53
CA MET A 67 3.40 37.57 10.16
C MET A 67 2.05 38.04 9.64
N ALA A 68 1.17 37.10 9.34
CA ALA A 68 -0.19 37.37 8.90
C ALA A 68 -1.22 36.88 9.92
N ASP A 69 -2.32 37.61 10.05
CA ASP A 69 -3.55 37.21 10.73
C ASP A 69 -4.70 37.21 9.73
N ASP A 70 -5.14 36.03 9.30
CA ASP A 70 -6.23 35.92 8.34
C ASP A 70 -7.59 36.28 8.96
N VAL A 71 -7.76 36.10 10.27
CA VAL A 71 -9.02 36.41 10.96
C VAL A 71 -9.20 37.93 11.09
N ARG A 72 -8.13 38.64 11.45
CA ARG A 72 -8.16 40.11 11.59
C ARG A 72 -7.81 40.83 10.29
N ARG A 73 -7.39 40.09 9.26
CA ARG A 73 -6.87 40.62 7.99
C ARG A 73 -5.74 41.61 8.22
N GLU A 74 -4.75 41.23 9.03
CA GLU A 74 -3.58 42.06 9.34
C GLU A 74 -2.30 41.40 8.80
N LEU A 75 -1.41 42.19 8.20
CA LEU A 75 -0.06 41.78 7.81
C LEU A 75 0.97 42.68 8.49
N TRP A 76 1.87 42.06 9.24
CA TRP A 76 2.94 42.74 9.93
C TRP A 76 4.27 42.33 9.34
N VAL A 77 4.94 43.27 8.67
CA VAL A 77 6.26 43.06 8.07
C VAL A 77 7.34 43.72 8.93
N TYR A 78 8.51 43.11 8.98
CA TYR A 78 9.67 43.67 9.66
C TYR A 78 10.95 43.34 8.91
N ALA A 79 11.91 44.24 8.98
CA ALA A 79 13.20 44.03 8.33
C ALA A 79 14.33 44.76 9.06
N ALA A 80 15.50 44.15 9.02
CA ALA A 80 16.76 44.69 9.52
C ALA A 80 17.78 44.76 8.39
N CYS A 81 18.61 45.80 8.39
CA CYS A 81 19.71 45.93 7.43
C CYS A 81 20.80 44.90 7.76
N ARG A 82 21.14 44.01 6.82
CA ARG A 82 22.14 42.94 7.02
C ARG A 82 23.49 43.45 7.58
N PRO A 83 24.07 44.56 7.07
CA PRO A 83 25.26 45.17 7.66
C PRO A 83 25.16 45.50 9.16
N ARG A 84 23.98 45.81 9.70
CA ARG A 84 23.79 46.11 11.13
C ARG A 84 23.82 44.87 12.02
N ILE A 85 23.44 43.72 11.47
CA ILE A 85 23.49 42.43 12.18
C ILE A 85 24.94 41.97 12.33
N GLY A 86 25.75 42.22 11.29
CA GLY A 86 27.17 41.90 11.26
C GLY A 86 27.46 40.51 10.68
N ALA A 87 28.52 40.41 9.86
CA ALA A 87 28.84 39.19 9.13
C ALA A 87 29.07 37.98 10.05
N GLY A 88 29.78 38.17 11.16
CA GLY A 88 30.07 37.07 12.10
C GLY A 88 28.84 36.48 12.80
N ALA A 89 27.74 37.23 12.92
CA ALA A 89 26.48 36.70 13.44
C ALA A 89 25.71 35.93 12.37
N MET A 90 25.90 36.28 11.09
CA MET A 90 25.23 35.65 9.95
C MET A 90 25.93 34.37 9.48
N ASP A 91 27.24 34.21 9.75
CA ASP A 91 28.01 33.02 9.38
C ASP A 91 27.45 31.72 9.95
N SER A 92 26.72 31.77 11.06
CA SER A 92 26.08 30.59 11.70
C SER A 92 24.62 30.37 11.29
N TRP A 93 24.05 31.21 10.43
CA TRP A 93 22.62 31.13 10.08
C TRP A 93 22.29 29.92 9.21
N ASP A 94 23.23 29.47 8.39
CA ASP A 94 23.04 28.35 7.48
C ASP A 94 22.91 27.01 8.24
N ASP A 95 23.61 26.90 9.38
CA ASP A 95 23.56 25.72 10.27
C ASP A 95 22.42 25.78 11.30
N ALA A 96 21.76 26.94 11.43
CA ALA A 96 20.66 27.13 12.37
C ALA A 96 19.36 26.50 11.87
N GLU A 97 18.50 26.10 12.80
CA GLU A 97 17.17 25.57 12.45
C GLU A 97 16.29 26.67 11.86
N HIS A 98 16.25 27.83 12.54
CA HIS A 98 15.59 29.05 12.13
C HIS A 98 16.31 30.27 12.72
N VAL A 99 16.17 31.43 12.09
CA VAL A 99 16.69 32.71 12.61
C VAL A 99 15.55 33.69 12.76
N PHE A 100 15.32 34.19 13.98
CA PHE A 100 14.16 35.02 14.28
C PHE A 100 14.54 36.35 14.94
N PRO A 101 13.67 37.38 14.89
CA PRO A 101 13.81 38.54 15.77
C PRO A 101 13.58 38.17 17.24
N ALA A 102 14.32 38.81 18.14
CA ALA A 102 14.21 38.56 19.59
C ALA A 102 12.84 38.90 20.19
N PHE A 103 12.06 39.77 19.54
CA PHE A 103 10.69 40.09 19.99
C PHE A 103 9.64 39.06 19.55
N LEU A 104 9.97 38.15 18.63
CA LEU A 104 9.00 37.21 18.06
C LEU A 104 8.34 36.30 19.12
N PRO A 105 9.08 35.71 20.08
CA PRO A 105 8.48 34.90 21.14
C PRO A 105 7.38 35.63 21.90
N LEU A 106 7.59 36.92 22.17
CA LEU A 106 6.65 37.76 22.90
C LEU A 106 5.38 38.05 22.09
N VAL A 107 5.51 38.32 20.79
CA VAL A 107 4.34 38.52 19.90
C VAL A 107 3.51 37.24 19.79
N LEU A 108 4.16 36.07 19.74
CA LEU A 108 3.48 34.77 19.66
C LEU A 108 2.75 34.42 20.95
N ALA A 109 3.33 34.76 22.10
CA ALA A 109 2.79 34.42 23.42
C ALA A 109 1.46 35.11 23.70
N PHE A 110 1.21 36.23 23.05
CA PHE A 110 0.06 37.08 23.31
C PHE A 110 -0.79 37.35 22.06
N PRO A 111 -1.62 36.40 21.60
CA PRO A 111 -2.58 36.62 20.50
C PRO A 111 -3.63 37.72 20.79
N LYS A 112 -3.84 38.00 22.08
CA LYS A 112 -4.62 39.13 22.60
C LYS A 112 -3.73 39.91 23.57
N PRO A 113 -2.82 40.74 23.05
CA PRO A 113 -1.82 41.39 23.87
C PRO A 113 -2.43 42.52 24.71
N PRO A 114 -1.87 42.81 25.90
CA PRO A 114 -2.14 44.07 26.57
C PRO A 114 -1.55 45.23 25.76
N LYS A 115 -1.95 46.45 26.09
CA LYS A 115 -1.51 47.67 25.38
C LYS A 115 0.02 47.83 25.29
N HIS A 116 0.74 47.37 26.31
CA HIS A 116 2.19 47.46 26.38
C HIS A 116 2.78 46.13 26.84
N LEU A 117 3.79 45.64 26.13
CA LEU A 117 4.61 44.50 26.53
C LEU A 117 6.09 44.88 26.46
N VAL A 118 6.87 44.40 27.41
CA VAL A 118 8.31 44.65 27.44
C VAL A 118 9.07 43.34 27.26
N TRP A 119 10.02 43.35 26.33
CA TRP A 119 11.02 42.30 26.17
C TRP A 119 12.34 42.75 26.79
N LYS A 120 12.91 41.93 27.66
CA LYS A 120 14.24 42.13 28.25
C LYS A 120 15.14 41.00 27.78
N SER A 121 16.21 41.37 27.08
CA SER A 121 17.34 40.50 26.76
C SER A 121 18.58 40.96 27.54
N GLU A 122 19.71 40.28 27.34
CA GLU A 122 21.00 40.70 27.89
C GLU A 122 21.57 41.96 27.21
N GLN A 123 21.12 42.28 25.99
CA GLN A 123 21.70 43.34 25.16
C GLN A 123 20.80 44.58 25.07
N GLU A 124 19.49 44.40 25.17
CA GLU A 124 18.49 45.45 24.97
C GLU A 124 17.19 45.22 25.74
N ILE A 125 16.50 46.34 25.97
CA ILE A 125 15.10 46.40 26.40
C ILE A 125 14.27 46.88 25.21
N MET A 126 13.18 46.18 24.92
CA MET A 126 12.20 46.59 23.92
C MET A 126 10.82 46.79 24.52
N LEU A 127 10.14 47.84 24.11
CA LEU A 127 8.74 48.12 24.41
C LEU A 127 7.92 47.96 23.13
N LEU A 128 6.98 47.03 23.16
CA LEU A 128 6.00 46.79 22.11
C LEU A 128 4.68 47.46 22.50
N GLU A 129 4.21 48.38 21.68
CA GLU A 129 2.95 49.09 21.86
C GLU A 129 1.88 48.55 20.91
N PHE A 130 0.75 48.09 21.46
CA PHE A 130 -0.36 47.53 20.70
C PHE A 130 -1.55 48.49 20.72
N ALA A 131 -2.23 48.61 19.58
CA ALA A 131 -3.52 49.27 19.51
C ALA A 131 -4.61 48.37 20.13
N ASP A 132 -5.70 48.97 20.60
CA ASP A 132 -6.80 48.21 21.21
C ASP A 132 -7.36 47.18 20.22
N GLY A 133 -7.28 45.90 20.59
CA GLY A 133 -7.76 44.79 19.75
C GLY A 133 -6.83 44.36 18.61
N ALA A 134 -5.66 45.00 18.43
CA ALA A 134 -4.67 44.59 17.42
C ALA A 134 -3.93 43.31 17.82
N ARG A 135 -3.49 42.51 16.85
CA ARG A 135 -2.65 41.33 17.13
C ARG A 135 -1.17 41.69 17.17
N PHE A 136 -0.76 42.58 16.28
CA PHE A 136 0.64 42.94 16.07
C PHE A 136 0.97 44.31 16.65
N PRO A 137 2.23 44.57 17.02
CA PRO A 137 2.62 45.85 17.58
C PRO A 137 2.53 46.96 16.54
N SER A 138 1.94 48.08 16.95
CA SER A 138 1.86 49.31 16.15
C SER A 138 3.17 50.11 16.17
N ARG A 139 3.92 50.00 17.28
CA ARG A 139 5.22 50.63 17.48
C ARG A 139 6.12 49.73 18.31
N ILE A 140 7.41 49.74 17.98
CA ILE A 140 8.46 49.10 18.76
C ILE A 140 9.47 50.19 19.14
N ARG A 141 9.74 50.34 20.43
CA ARG A 141 10.83 51.18 20.95
C ARG A 141 11.89 50.29 21.57
N HIS A 142 13.15 50.67 21.47
CA HIS A 142 14.24 49.92 22.05
C HIS A 142 15.24 50.84 22.75
N ARG A 143 15.97 50.28 23.72
CA ARG A 143 17.13 50.88 24.38
C ARG A 143 18.18 49.79 24.55
N LYS A 144 19.42 50.03 24.12
CA LYS A 144 20.53 49.14 24.42
C LYS A 144 20.94 49.29 25.87
N LEU A 145 21.23 48.18 26.53
CA LEU A 145 21.66 48.17 27.94
C LEU A 145 23.10 48.71 28.11
N THR A 146 23.90 48.77 27.03
CA THR A 146 25.30 49.22 27.05
C THR A 146 25.52 50.70 26.69
N GLU A 147 24.49 51.41 26.22
CA GLU A 147 24.59 52.86 25.95
C GLU A 147 24.41 53.64 27.27
N ARG A 148 25.48 53.69 28.06
CA ARG A 148 25.61 54.62 29.19
C ARG A 148 25.88 56.00 28.60
N ASP A 149 24.93 56.93 28.74
CA ASP A 149 25.18 58.34 28.44
C ASP A 149 26.33 58.81 29.33
N ALA A 150 27.46 59.15 28.72
CA ALA A 150 28.68 59.60 29.40
C ALA A 150 28.47 60.87 30.26
N ASP A 151 27.30 61.52 30.11
CA ASP A 151 26.95 62.77 30.77
C ASP A 151 26.08 62.58 32.04
N THR A 152 25.73 61.35 32.41
CA THR A 152 25.01 61.10 33.67
C THR A 152 26.01 60.81 34.79
N GLU A 153 26.52 61.87 35.42
CA GLU A 153 27.18 61.83 36.73
C GLU A 153 26.14 61.44 37.80
N GLY A 154 25.78 60.16 37.81
CA GLY A 154 24.85 59.54 38.74
C GLY A 154 25.43 58.21 39.20
N GLU A 155 25.90 58.21 40.43
CA GLU A 155 26.29 57.07 41.24
C GLU A 155 25.23 55.96 41.19
N GLY A 156 25.61 54.72 40.88
CA GLY A 156 24.74 53.55 41.04
C GLY A 156 24.89 52.48 39.97
N ASP A 157 25.49 51.38 40.36
CA ASP A 157 25.41 50.05 39.73
C ASP A 157 23.94 49.60 39.77
N LEU A 158 23.09 50.14 38.89
CA LEU A 158 21.70 49.73 38.83
C LEU A 158 21.67 48.28 38.35
N ASP A 159 21.10 47.40 39.17
CA ASP A 159 20.76 46.04 38.75
C ASP A 159 19.95 46.10 37.44
N PRO A 160 20.10 45.13 36.52
CA PRO A 160 19.23 44.93 35.36
C PRO A 160 17.71 45.16 35.60
N ALA A 161 17.20 44.97 36.82
CA ALA A 161 15.83 45.30 37.20
C ALA A 161 15.56 46.83 37.30
N GLY A 162 16.53 47.59 37.77
CA GLY A 162 16.49 49.06 37.90
C GLY A 162 16.52 49.78 36.55
N GLU A 163 17.29 49.27 35.59
CA GLU A 163 17.37 49.83 34.23
C GLU A 163 16.02 49.76 33.49
N VAL A 164 15.32 48.63 33.62
CA VAL A 164 13.96 48.46 33.05
C VAL A 164 12.99 49.44 33.70
N ALA A 165 13.06 49.60 35.02
CA ALA A 165 12.18 50.53 35.74
C ALA A 165 12.43 51.99 35.31
N GLU A 166 13.70 52.38 35.13
CA GLU A 166 14.06 53.70 34.61
C GLU A 166 13.56 53.92 33.17
N TYR A 167 13.81 52.95 32.28
CA TYR A 167 13.33 53.02 30.90
C TYR A 167 11.81 53.19 30.85
N LEU A 168 11.06 52.42 31.63
CA LEU A 168 9.61 52.54 31.71
C LEU A 168 9.16 53.89 32.25
N ARG A 169 9.79 54.40 33.31
CA ARG A 169 9.50 55.75 33.85
C ARG A 169 9.70 56.83 32.79
N ASN A 170 10.76 56.75 32.00
CA ASN A 170 11.04 57.70 30.92
C ASN A 170 9.99 57.66 29.80
N GLN A 171 9.28 56.53 29.64
CA GLN A 171 8.15 56.39 28.73
C GLN A 171 6.79 56.72 29.39
N GLY A 172 6.77 57.18 30.65
CA GLY A 172 5.55 57.43 31.41
C GLY A 172 4.80 56.15 31.83
N LEU A 173 5.49 55.02 31.88
CA LEU A 173 4.96 53.71 32.24
C LEU A 173 5.48 53.25 33.61
N SER A 174 4.76 52.33 34.25
CA SER A 174 5.19 51.67 35.49
C SER A 174 5.45 50.18 35.26
N LYS A 175 6.44 49.62 35.96
CA LYS A 175 6.74 48.18 35.99
C LYS A 175 5.58 47.36 36.59
N ASP A 176 4.76 47.98 37.45
CA ASP A 176 3.63 47.30 38.09
C ASP A 176 2.48 47.04 37.11
N THR A 177 2.28 47.95 36.16
CA THR A 177 1.20 47.88 35.17
C THR A 177 1.65 47.31 33.83
N THR A 178 2.96 47.33 33.57
CA THR A 178 3.55 46.88 32.29
C THR A 178 4.29 45.58 32.49
N PRO A 179 3.79 44.45 31.97
CA PRO A 179 4.45 43.17 32.15
C PRO A 179 5.75 43.10 31.32
N VAL A 180 6.81 42.64 31.98
CA VAL A 180 8.16 42.49 31.42
C VAL A 180 8.47 40.99 31.32
N TYR A 181 8.94 40.57 30.16
CA TYR A 181 9.28 39.17 29.85
C TYR A 181 10.72 39.04 29.38
N THR A 182 11.28 37.86 29.62
CA THR A 182 12.60 37.44 29.16
C THR A 182 12.52 36.02 28.61
N LEU A 183 13.45 35.65 27.72
CA LEU A 183 13.57 34.29 27.22
C LEU A 183 14.10 33.39 28.33
N SER A 184 13.39 32.31 28.61
CA SER A 184 13.87 31.25 29.51
C SER A 184 14.58 30.15 28.73
N GLU A 185 13.95 29.66 27.66
CA GLU A 185 14.45 28.53 26.89
C GLU A 185 13.90 28.55 25.46
N THR A 186 14.66 27.97 24.53
CA THR A 186 14.21 27.68 23.17
C THR A 186 14.29 26.18 22.95
N LEU A 187 13.20 25.59 22.50
CA LEU A 187 13.07 24.16 22.29
C LEU A 187 12.81 23.90 20.81
N VAL A 188 13.47 22.88 20.27
CA VAL A 188 13.23 22.39 18.91
C VAL A 188 12.72 20.95 19.03
N GLY A 189 11.48 20.72 18.57
CA GLY A 189 10.85 19.40 18.57
C GLY A 189 11.46 18.45 17.54
N ASP A 190 11.12 17.16 17.64
CA ASP A 190 11.55 16.13 16.67
C ASP A 190 11.02 16.40 15.25
N ASP A 191 9.88 17.08 15.15
CA ASP A 191 9.27 17.58 13.91
C ASP A 191 9.91 18.89 13.41
N ARG A 192 10.98 19.34 14.08
CA ARG A 192 11.68 20.61 13.87
C ARG A 192 10.81 21.84 14.15
N GLN A 193 9.73 21.69 14.93
CA GLN A 193 8.95 22.82 15.37
C GLN A 193 9.69 23.58 16.47
N VAL A 194 9.82 24.90 16.29
CA VAL A 194 10.45 25.77 17.27
C VAL A 194 9.40 26.27 18.26
N SER A 195 9.73 26.18 19.55
CA SER A 195 8.91 26.71 20.64
C SER A 195 9.77 27.50 21.64
N PHE A 196 9.16 28.51 22.24
CA PHE A 196 9.83 29.42 23.15
C PHE A 196 9.18 29.37 24.52
N ILE A 197 9.98 29.24 25.57
CA ILE A 197 9.54 29.41 26.94
C ILE A 197 9.94 30.81 27.37
N ILE A 198 8.95 31.64 27.68
CA ILE A 198 9.18 32.99 28.21
C ILE A 198 8.88 33.03 29.70
N ARG A 199 9.58 33.88 30.43
CA ARG A 199 9.39 34.08 31.86
C ARG A 199 9.12 35.55 32.15
N ARG A 200 8.16 35.82 33.03
CA ARG A 200 7.90 37.17 33.52
C ARG A 200 8.99 37.58 34.52
N ASP A 201 9.48 38.81 34.42
CA ASP A 201 10.52 39.39 35.29
C ASP A 201 9.93 39.76 36.67
N GLN A 202 9.51 38.74 37.43
CA GLN A 202 9.13 38.83 38.84
C GLN A 202 9.82 37.70 39.61
N GLU A 203 10.22 37.99 40.85
CA GLU A 203 11.12 37.16 41.67
C GLU A 203 10.61 35.71 41.88
N ASP A 204 9.29 35.49 41.83
CA ASP A 204 8.63 34.18 41.96
C ASP A 204 7.78 33.76 40.74
N ALA A 205 7.93 34.43 39.59
CA ALA A 205 7.12 34.09 38.41
C ALA A 205 7.54 32.73 37.84
N LYS A 206 6.56 31.81 37.79
CA LYS A 206 6.71 30.57 37.01
C LYS A 206 6.86 30.92 35.53
N PRO A 207 7.72 30.19 34.79
CA PRO A 207 7.78 30.33 33.34
C PRO A 207 6.40 30.03 32.74
N GLU A 208 6.04 30.82 31.73
CA GLU A 208 4.83 30.58 30.94
C GLU A 208 4.99 29.27 30.16
N PRO A 209 3.89 28.56 29.83
CA PRO A 209 3.98 27.37 29.00
C PRO A 209 4.66 27.68 27.66
N PRO A 210 5.30 26.67 27.03
CA PRO A 210 5.96 26.85 25.74
C PRO A 210 4.98 27.40 24.72
N VAL A 211 5.36 28.52 24.12
CA VAL A 211 4.63 29.17 23.07
C VAL A 211 5.20 28.68 21.75
N VAL A 212 4.32 28.12 20.94
CA VAL A 212 4.68 27.47 19.69
C VAL A 212 4.26 28.38 18.53
N LEU A 213 5.11 28.50 17.51
CA LEU A 213 4.64 28.96 16.20
C LEU A 213 3.62 27.94 15.70
N ALA A 214 2.34 28.36 15.73
CA ALA A 214 1.20 27.47 15.51
C ALA A 214 1.19 26.78 14.14
N ASP A 215 2.00 27.24 13.19
CA ASP A 215 2.10 26.69 11.83
C ASP A 215 3.57 26.61 11.39
N ALA A 216 3.96 25.48 10.80
CA ALA A 216 5.26 25.30 10.17
C ALA A 216 5.49 26.34 9.06
N GLU A 217 4.43 26.77 8.37
CA GLU A 217 4.52 27.81 7.35
C GLU A 217 4.80 29.19 7.95
N ALA A 218 4.15 29.53 9.07
CA ALA A 218 4.37 30.79 9.77
C ALA A 218 5.82 30.92 10.31
N SER A 219 6.45 29.80 10.68
CA SER A 219 7.87 29.78 11.03
C SER A 219 8.77 30.16 9.86
N TRP A 220 8.43 29.75 8.64
CA TRP A 220 9.17 30.14 7.44
C TRP A 220 8.96 31.60 7.05
N TRP A 221 7.76 32.14 7.25
CA TRP A 221 7.49 33.55 7.01
C TRP A 221 8.23 34.48 7.98
N ALA A 222 8.44 34.02 9.21
CA ALA A 222 9.11 34.78 10.24
C ALA A 222 10.65 34.68 10.19
N ASP A 223 11.18 33.75 9.39
CA ASP A 223 12.61 33.49 9.28
C ASP A 223 13.33 34.63 8.54
N LEU A 224 14.49 35.05 9.05
CA LEU A 224 15.25 36.19 8.56
C LEU A 224 16.25 35.86 7.45
N ARG A 225 16.44 34.57 7.16
CA ARG A 225 17.35 34.10 6.11
C ARG A 225 16.83 34.49 4.73
N SER A 226 17.70 34.43 3.72
CA SER A 226 17.30 34.77 2.35
C SER A 226 16.18 33.85 1.84
N PRO A 227 15.21 34.38 1.06
CA PRO A 227 14.15 33.56 0.46
C PRO A 227 14.68 32.37 -0.35
N ASP A 228 15.78 32.56 -1.09
CA ASP A 228 16.42 31.49 -1.88
C ASP A 228 16.90 30.33 -1.01
N PHE A 229 17.53 30.65 0.13
CA PHE A 229 17.97 29.66 1.11
C PHE A 229 16.78 28.90 1.68
N ILE A 230 15.75 29.62 2.14
CA ILE A 230 14.52 29.03 2.70
C ILE A 230 13.87 28.08 1.68
N ALA A 231 13.73 28.49 0.42
CA ALA A 231 13.15 27.66 -0.63
C ALA A 231 13.98 26.39 -0.89
N SER A 232 15.31 26.51 -0.86
CA SER A 232 16.22 25.37 -1.02
C SER A 232 16.13 24.38 0.16
N GLU A 233 16.03 24.89 1.38
CA GLU A 233 15.97 24.10 2.60
C GLU A 233 14.60 23.42 2.74
N GLN A 234 13.51 24.12 2.46
CA GLN A 234 12.17 23.52 2.37
C GLN A 234 12.14 22.38 1.35
N ARG A 235 12.76 22.56 0.17
CA ARG A 235 12.84 21.51 -0.85
C ARG A 235 13.66 20.32 -0.37
N SER A 236 14.81 20.57 0.27
CA SER A 236 15.67 19.54 0.87
C SER A 236 14.89 18.72 1.90
N ARG A 237 14.19 19.39 2.83
CA ARG A 237 13.36 18.76 3.87
C ARG A 237 12.21 17.93 3.28
N ARG A 238 11.50 18.45 2.28
CA ARG A 238 10.45 17.69 1.57
C ARG A 238 11.04 16.44 0.95
N TRP A 239 12.20 16.55 0.30
CA TRP A 239 12.86 15.40 -0.33
C TRP A 239 13.36 14.36 0.68
N GLN A 240 13.93 14.80 1.81
CA GLN A 240 14.32 13.92 2.92
C GLN A 240 13.11 13.18 3.51
N ASN A 241 11.98 13.87 3.73
CA ASN A 241 10.76 13.25 4.21
C ASN A 241 10.23 12.20 3.20
N HIS A 242 10.31 12.50 1.90
CA HIS A 242 9.96 11.53 0.87
C HIS A 242 10.91 10.32 0.85
N LEU A 243 12.21 10.51 1.05
CA LEU A 243 13.16 9.41 1.16
C LEU A 243 12.84 8.51 2.35
N TRP A 244 12.59 9.09 3.53
CA TRP A 244 12.22 8.32 4.72
C TRP A 244 10.91 7.55 4.54
N ALA A 245 9.90 8.20 3.96
CA ALA A 245 8.66 7.52 3.59
C ALA A 245 8.92 6.36 2.61
N SER A 246 9.74 6.57 1.59
CA SER A 246 10.07 5.53 0.61
C SER A 246 10.80 4.34 1.25
N LEU A 247 11.68 4.59 2.22
CA LEU A 247 12.39 3.55 2.97
C LEU A 247 11.44 2.73 3.85
N GLN A 248 10.47 3.38 4.49
CA GLN A 248 9.41 2.69 5.22
C GLN A 248 8.59 1.80 4.29
N TRP A 249 8.18 2.30 3.12
CA TRP A 249 7.47 1.51 2.11
C TRP A 249 8.30 0.34 1.58
N ALA A 250 9.59 0.53 1.33
CA ALA A 250 10.50 -0.53 0.90
C ALA A 250 10.61 -1.64 1.96
N THR A 251 10.61 -1.26 3.24
CA THR A 251 10.61 -2.21 4.37
C THR A 251 9.32 -3.05 4.36
N TRP A 252 8.16 -2.42 4.22
CA TRP A 252 6.88 -3.11 4.10
C TRP A 252 6.81 -4.04 2.88
N ALA A 253 7.30 -3.58 1.73
CA ALA A 253 7.36 -4.40 0.52
C ALA A 253 8.25 -5.64 0.72
N THR A 254 9.37 -5.49 1.43
CA THR A 254 10.26 -6.61 1.76
C THR A 254 9.58 -7.63 2.65
N VAL A 255 8.86 -7.18 3.68
CA VAL A 255 8.06 -8.06 4.55
C VAL A 255 6.99 -8.81 3.73
N ALA A 256 6.28 -8.11 2.84
CA ALA A 256 5.28 -8.71 1.96
C ALA A 256 5.89 -9.79 1.03
N LEU A 257 7.07 -9.53 0.46
CA LEU A 257 7.78 -10.50 -0.36
C LEU A 257 8.19 -11.75 0.44
N ILE A 258 8.69 -11.57 1.67
CA ILE A 258 9.02 -12.70 2.56
C ILE A 258 7.77 -13.55 2.84
N LEU A 259 6.63 -12.92 3.13
CA LEU A 259 5.37 -13.62 3.34
C LEU A 259 4.90 -14.38 2.09
N LEU A 260 5.05 -13.79 0.90
CA LEU A 260 4.70 -14.44 -0.35
C LEU A 260 5.59 -15.66 -0.65
N VAL A 261 6.88 -15.57 -0.36
CA VAL A 261 7.80 -16.71 -0.45
C VAL A 261 7.39 -17.81 0.54
N LEU A 262 7.09 -17.46 1.78
CA LEU A 262 6.63 -18.42 2.79
C LEU A 262 5.32 -19.11 2.35
N PHE A 263 4.37 -18.34 1.83
CA PHE A 263 3.11 -18.85 1.29
C PHE A 263 3.35 -19.84 0.15
N ASN A 264 4.26 -19.52 -0.77
CA ASN A 264 4.63 -20.42 -1.86
C ASN A 264 5.23 -21.75 -1.36
N ILE A 265 6.14 -21.68 -0.38
CA ILE A 265 6.76 -22.87 0.22
C ILE A 265 5.69 -23.75 0.87
N VAL A 266 4.82 -23.19 1.71
CA VAL A 266 3.74 -23.94 2.37
C VAL A 266 2.78 -24.54 1.34
N GLY A 267 2.38 -23.77 0.33
CA GLY A 267 1.52 -24.23 -0.76
C GLY A 267 2.12 -25.43 -1.49
N SER A 268 3.40 -25.34 -1.88
CA SER A 268 4.10 -26.44 -2.55
C SER A 268 4.19 -27.69 -1.67
N MET A 269 4.39 -27.53 -0.36
CA MET A 269 4.46 -28.65 0.58
C MET A 269 3.12 -29.37 0.71
N LEU A 270 2.00 -28.63 0.75
CA LEU A 270 0.66 -29.20 0.81
C LEU A 270 0.30 -29.95 -0.48
N ILE A 271 0.67 -29.41 -1.65
CA ILE A 271 0.46 -30.07 -2.94
C ILE A 271 1.24 -31.39 -2.98
N LYS A 272 2.53 -31.37 -2.62
CA LYS A 272 3.37 -32.58 -2.57
C LYS A 272 2.81 -33.64 -1.61
N ARG A 273 2.27 -33.23 -0.45
CA ARG A 273 1.59 -34.16 0.48
C ARG A 273 0.35 -34.80 -0.15
N ARG A 274 -0.46 -34.04 -0.89
CA ARG A 274 -1.64 -34.57 -1.58
C ARG A 274 -1.25 -35.50 -2.72
N GLU A 275 -0.25 -35.15 -3.51
CA GLU A 275 0.29 -36.03 -4.55
C GLU A 275 0.78 -37.36 -3.98
N ALA A 276 1.50 -37.33 -2.85
CA ALA A 276 1.94 -38.55 -2.17
C ALA A 276 0.77 -39.44 -1.70
N LEU A 277 -0.32 -38.84 -1.20
CA LEU A 277 -1.53 -39.57 -0.83
C LEU A 277 -2.22 -40.19 -2.04
N ILE A 278 -2.31 -39.46 -3.16
CA ILE A 278 -2.87 -39.96 -4.42
C ILE A 278 -2.06 -41.16 -4.93
N ILE A 279 -0.74 -41.05 -4.96
CA ILE A 279 0.16 -42.14 -5.39
C ILE A 279 0.00 -43.36 -4.47
N ALA A 280 -0.13 -43.16 -3.17
CA ALA A 280 -0.34 -44.25 -2.21
C ALA A 280 -1.70 -44.95 -2.41
N GLN A 281 -2.75 -44.24 -2.83
CA GLN A 281 -4.09 -44.78 -3.04
C GLN A 281 -4.32 -45.33 -4.46
N ALA A 282 -3.52 -44.95 -5.44
CA ALA A 282 -3.59 -45.45 -6.82
C ALA A 282 -3.74 -46.97 -6.95
N PRO A 283 -2.94 -47.83 -6.27
CA PRO A 283 -3.12 -49.27 -6.38
C PRO A 283 -4.46 -49.77 -5.84
N SER A 284 -5.00 -49.14 -4.79
CA SER A 284 -6.30 -49.52 -4.23
C SER A 284 -7.46 -49.14 -5.16
N VAL A 285 -7.36 -48.00 -5.85
CA VAL A 285 -8.35 -47.57 -6.85
C VAL A 285 -8.35 -48.55 -8.02
N VAL A 286 -7.17 -48.94 -8.53
CA VAL A 286 -7.05 -49.93 -9.61
C VAL A 286 -7.67 -51.27 -9.22
N ALA A 287 -7.46 -51.74 -7.98
CA ALA A 287 -8.06 -52.98 -7.51
C ALA A 287 -9.59 -52.91 -7.42
N VAL A 288 -10.14 -51.76 -6.97
CA VAL A 288 -11.59 -51.53 -6.94
C VAL A 288 -12.16 -51.45 -8.35
N GLU A 289 -11.46 -50.78 -9.27
CA GLU A 289 -11.86 -50.65 -10.68
C GLU A 289 -11.91 -52.02 -11.35
N GLN A 290 -10.87 -52.84 -11.22
CA GLN A 290 -10.83 -54.23 -11.70
C GLN A 290 -11.96 -55.08 -11.13
N ASN A 291 -12.25 -54.95 -9.82
CA ASN A 291 -13.37 -55.67 -9.20
C ASN A 291 -14.72 -55.19 -9.75
N SER A 292 -14.86 -53.89 -10.02
CA SER A 292 -16.09 -53.34 -10.60
C SER A 292 -16.30 -53.78 -12.05
N GLU A 293 -15.24 -53.85 -12.84
CA GLU A 293 -15.25 -54.41 -14.19
C GLU A 293 -15.64 -55.88 -14.14
N PHE A 294 -14.99 -56.67 -13.29
CA PHE A 294 -15.32 -58.09 -13.10
C PHE A 294 -16.77 -58.31 -12.63
N LEU A 295 -17.27 -57.47 -11.71
CA LEU A 295 -18.67 -57.53 -11.27
C LEU A 295 -19.65 -57.14 -12.38
N ASN A 296 -19.30 -56.17 -13.23
CA ASN A 296 -20.09 -55.81 -14.40
C ASN A 296 -20.11 -56.96 -15.41
N ASP A 297 -18.98 -57.60 -15.66
CA ASP A 297 -18.89 -58.78 -16.52
C ASP A 297 -19.75 -59.92 -15.95
N LEU A 298 -19.61 -60.25 -14.66
CA LEU A 298 -20.44 -61.26 -13.99
C LEU A 298 -21.93 -60.94 -14.04
N ARG A 299 -22.30 -59.67 -13.81
CA ARG A 299 -23.69 -59.23 -13.91
C ARG A 299 -24.21 -59.37 -15.33
N GLN A 300 -23.40 -59.03 -16.32
CA GLN A 300 -23.73 -59.23 -17.72
C GLN A 300 -23.94 -60.72 -18.06
N PHE A 301 -23.05 -61.60 -17.58
CA PHE A 301 -23.23 -63.06 -17.70
C PHE A 301 -24.50 -63.56 -17.01
N SER A 302 -24.86 -62.98 -15.85
CA SER A 302 -26.06 -63.36 -15.10
C SER A 302 -27.35 -62.85 -15.76
N GLU A 303 -27.34 -61.66 -16.34
CA GLU A 303 -28.51 -61.06 -17.00
C GLU A 303 -28.75 -61.65 -18.39
N ARG A 304 -27.69 -62.09 -19.09
CA ARG A 304 -27.77 -62.78 -20.39
C ARG A 304 -26.84 -63.99 -20.40
N PRO A 305 -27.31 -65.19 -20.06
CA PRO A 305 -26.48 -66.38 -20.17
C PRO A 305 -26.08 -66.59 -21.63
N LEU A 306 -24.78 -66.74 -21.88
CA LEU A 306 -24.28 -67.11 -23.20
C LEU A 306 -24.99 -68.40 -23.65
N ARG A 307 -25.60 -68.36 -24.84
CA ARG A 307 -26.25 -69.52 -25.47
C ARG A 307 -25.55 -69.88 -26.79
N PRO A 308 -24.24 -70.23 -26.78
CA PRO A 308 -23.51 -70.46 -28.03
C PRO A 308 -24.15 -71.57 -28.88
N TYR A 309 -24.63 -72.63 -28.23
CA TYR A 309 -25.23 -73.77 -28.94
C TYR A 309 -26.59 -73.44 -29.56
N GLU A 310 -27.44 -72.62 -28.93
CA GLU A 310 -28.73 -72.22 -29.51
C GLU A 310 -28.51 -71.28 -30.71
N VAL A 311 -27.61 -70.32 -30.55
CA VAL A 311 -27.24 -69.38 -31.60
C VAL A 311 -26.64 -70.11 -32.81
N LEU A 312 -25.75 -71.08 -32.59
CA LEU A 312 -25.22 -71.95 -33.64
C LEU A 312 -26.31 -72.85 -34.25
N GLY A 313 -27.27 -73.32 -33.44
CA GLY A 313 -28.44 -74.06 -33.90
C GLY A 313 -29.29 -73.26 -34.88
N ILE A 314 -29.76 -72.07 -34.49
CA ILE A 314 -30.62 -71.20 -35.32
C ILE A 314 -29.90 -70.79 -36.60
N THR A 315 -28.60 -70.48 -36.53
CA THR A 315 -27.83 -70.14 -37.73
C THR A 315 -27.69 -71.33 -38.68
N ASN A 316 -27.52 -72.55 -38.16
CA ASN A 316 -27.42 -73.75 -38.98
C ASN A 316 -28.77 -74.16 -39.60
N GLU A 317 -29.89 -74.03 -38.88
CA GLU A 317 -31.24 -74.32 -39.39
C GLU A 317 -31.60 -73.47 -40.60
N ASN A 318 -31.20 -72.20 -40.60
CA ASN A 318 -31.49 -71.26 -41.68
C ASN A 318 -30.45 -71.30 -42.82
N ARG A 319 -29.47 -72.22 -42.74
CA ARG A 319 -28.41 -72.35 -43.74
C ARG A 319 -28.91 -73.11 -44.98
N PRO A 320 -28.75 -72.57 -46.20
CA PRO A 320 -28.98 -73.34 -47.41
C PRO A 320 -27.85 -74.38 -47.58
N ILE A 321 -28.10 -75.61 -47.16
CA ILE A 321 -27.12 -76.72 -47.02
C ILE A 321 -26.30 -76.97 -48.30
N GLN A 322 -26.87 -76.70 -49.48
CA GLN A 322 -26.21 -76.96 -50.78
C GLN A 322 -25.40 -75.76 -51.30
N LYS A 323 -25.46 -74.59 -50.65
CA LYS A 323 -24.92 -73.32 -51.17
C LYS A 323 -23.92 -72.64 -50.24
N ILE A 324 -23.97 -72.93 -48.93
CA ILE A 324 -23.12 -72.28 -47.91
C ILE A 324 -22.49 -73.34 -47.01
N TRP A 325 -21.17 -73.28 -46.87
CA TRP A 325 -20.39 -74.14 -45.97
C TRP A 325 -19.69 -73.32 -44.90
N TYR A 326 -19.81 -73.72 -43.65
CA TYR A 326 -19.10 -73.05 -42.54
C TYR A 326 -17.67 -73.55 -42.45
N SER A 327 -16.73 -72.62 -42.27
CA SER A 327 -15.35 -72.93 -41.91
C SER A 327 -15.10 -72.72 -40.42
N ALA A 328 -15.70 -71.68 -39.84
CA ALA A 328 -15.64 -71.39 -38.41
C ALA A 328 -16.87 -70.57 -38.01
N ALA A 329 -17.36 -70.78 -36.79
CA ALA A 329 -18.37 -69.93 -36.19
C ALA A 329 -17.94 -69.63 -34.76
N GLU A 330 -17.79 -68.36 -34.44
CA GLU A 330 -17.32 -67.86 -33.15
C GLU A 330 -18.42 -67.02 -32.53
N VAL A 331 -18.75 -67.30 -31.28
CA VAL A 331 -19.71 -66.53 -30.49
C VAL A 331 -18.90 -65.75 -29.45
N ASP A 332 -18.93 -64.43 -29.56
CA ASP A 332 -18.28 -63.50 -28.66
C ASP A 332 -19.05 -63.40 -27.33
N THR A 333 -18.40 -62.95 -26.26
CA THR A 333 -18.91 -62.91 -24.89
C THR A 333 -20.13 -61.99 -24.70
N THR A 334 -20.48 -61.18 -25.70
CA THR A 334 -21.40 -60.04 -25.60
C THR A 334 -22.61 -60.11 -26.56
N ASP A 335 -22.98 -61.30 -27.03
CA ASP A 335 -24.05 -61.58 -28.02
C ASP A 335 -23.61 -61.48 -29.51
N GLY A 336 -22.32 -61.25 -29.77
CA GLY A 336 -21.75 -61.19 -31.12
C GLY A 336 -21.54 -62.58 -31.73
N VAL A 337 -21.86 -62.75 -33.01
CA VAL A 337 -21.71 -64.00 -33.76
C VAL A 337 -20.95 -63.71 -35.04
N THR A 338 -19.80 -64.34 -35.18
CA THR A 338 -18.97 -64.26 -36.39
C THR A 338 -19.00 -65.60 -37.11
N ILE A 339 -19.64 -65.63 -38.29
CA ILE A 339 -19.69 -66.80 -39.16
C ILE A 339 -18.73 -66.62 -40.32
N GLN A 340 -17.82 -67.56 -40.49
CA GLN A 340 -16.90 -67.63 -41.61
C GLN A 340 -17.21 -68.87 -42.44
N GLY A 341 -17.14 -68.73 -43.76
CA GLY A 341 -17.46 -69.84 -44.65
C GLY A 341 -17.25 -69.57 -46.12
N PHE A 342 -17.63 -70.54 -46.93
CA PHE A 342 -17.58 -70.51 -48.39
C PHE A 342 -18.99 -70.52 -48.98
N ALA A 343 -19.19 -69.76 -50.05
CA ALA A 343 -20.42 -69.75 -50.85
C ALA A 343 -20.09 -69.75 -52.35
N ASN A 344 -21.05 -70.17 -53.19
CA ASN A 344 -20.84 -70.16 -54.65
C ASN A 344 -20.96 -68.73 -55.22
N SER A 345 -21.69 -67.84 -54.53
CA SER A 345 -21.88 -66.44 -54.96
C SER A 345 -22.07 -65.48 -53.78
N VAL A 346 -21.68 -64.22 -53.97
CA VAL A 346 -21.96 -63.11 -53.03
C VAL A 346 -23.47 -62.93 -52.81
N ASN A 347 -24.29 -63.20 -53.82
CA ASN A 347 -25.76 -63.09 -53.70
C ASN A 347 -26.32 -64.10 -52.71
N GLU A 348 -25.76 -65.31 -52.66
CA GLU A 348 -26.21 -66.36 -51.74
C GLU A 348 -25.91 -66.00 -50.28
N VAL A 349 -24.76 -65.35 -50.02
CA VAL A 349 -24.42 -64.86 -48.67
C VAL A 349 -25.34 -63.71 -48.26
N ASN A 350 -25.65 -62.78 -49.19
CA ASN A 350 -26.60 -61.69 -48.91
C ASN A 350 -28.03 -62.19 -48.68
N GLU A 351 -28.46 -63.24 -49.38
CA GLU A 351 -29.75 -63.90 -49.09
C GLU A 351 -29.73 -64.59 -47.73
N PHE A 352 -28.66 -65.28 -47.39
CA PHE A 352 -28.50 -65.93 -46.09
C PHE A 352 -28.48 -64.92 -44.94
N ALA A 353 -27.74 -63.82 -45.05
CA ALA A 353 -27.76 -62.74 -44.06
C ALA A 353 -29.16 -62.14 -43.89
N ARG A 354 -29.89 -61.92 -45.01
CA ARG A 354 -31.28 -61.45 -44.96
C ARG A 354 -32.23 -62.44 -44.28
N ARG A 355 -32.06 -63.75 -44.51
CA ARG A 355 -32.86 -64.78 -43.82
C ARG A 355 -32.60 -64.80 -42.32
N LEU A 356 -31.34 -64.69 -41.91
CA LEU A 356 -30.99 -64.62 -40.49
C LEU A 356 -31.61 -63.39 -39.82
N ILE A 357 -31.54 -62.22 -40.47
CA ILE A 357 -32.17 -60.98 -39.96
C ILE A 357 -33.70 -61.13 -39.92
N ALA A 358 -34.30 -61.78 -40.94
CA ALA A 358 -35.75 -62.00 -41.01
C ALA A 358 -36.30 -62.89 -39.89
N THR A 359 -35.46 -63.66 -39.19
CA THR A 359 -35.90 -64.39 -37.99
C THR A 359 -36.19 -63.47 -36.79
N ASN A 360 -35.88 -62.17 -36.88
CA ASN A 360 -35.91 -61.19 -35.79
C ASN A 360 -35.04 -61.56 -34.57
N LYS A 361 -34.25 -62.63 -34.66
CA LYS A 361 -33.32 -63.08 -33.60
C LYS A 361 -31.90 -62.54 -33.82
N PHE A 362 -31.60 -61.94 -34.98
CA PHE A 362 -30.30 -61.36 -35.32
C PHE A 362 -30.41 -59.95 -35.87
N LYS A 363 -29.46 -59.10 -35.49
CA LYS A 363 -29.21 -57.79 -36.10
C LYS A 363 -27.82 -57.77 -36.70
N GLN A 364 -27.65 -57.13 -37.84
CA GLN A 364 -26.36 -57.06 -38.47
C GLN A 364 -25.47 -55.98 -37.82
N ARG A 365 -24.29 -56.37 -37.35
CA ARG A 365 -23.33 -55.46 -36.70
C ARG A 365 -22.42 -54.77 -37.71
N GLU A 366 -21.95 -55.50 -38.72
CA GLU A 366 -21.08 -54.99 -39.79
C GLU A 366 -21.53 -55.52 -41.17
N ALA A 367 -21.22 -54.78 -42.24
CA ALA A 367 -21.39 -55.27 -43.61
C ALA A 367 -20.57 -56.56 -43.83
N PRO A 368 -21.09 -57.58 -44.54
CA PRO A 368 -20.38 -58.84 -44.68
C PRO A 368 -19.14 -58.62 -45.55
N ARG A 369 -18.02 -59.21 -45.15
CA ARG A 369 -16.75 -59.10 -45.89
C ARG A 369 -16.59 -60.28 -46.81
N TYR A 370 -16.11 -60.03 -48.03
CA TYR A 370 -15.97 -61.04 -49.08
C TYR A 370 -14.55 -61.10 -49.63
N ARG A 371 -14.06 -62.31 -49.92
CA ARG A 371 -12.80 -62.53 -50.63
C ARG A 371 -12.97 -63.67 -51.62
N LYS A 372 -12.75 -63.41 -52.92
CA LYS A 372 -12.78 -64.48 -53.94
C LYS A 372 -11.55 -65.39 -53.80
N LYS A 373 -11.78 -66.70 -53.79
CA LYS A 373 -10.72 -67.72 -53.79
C LYS A 373 -11.13 -68.82 -54.79
N GLY A 374 -10.61 -68.76 -56.01
CA GLY A 374 -11.00 -69.67 -57.09
C GLY A 374 -12.45 -69.44 -57.54
N ASN A 375 -13.22 -70.53 -57.70
CA ASN A 375 -14.65 -70.48 -58.08
C ASN A 375 -15.60 -70.31 -56.88
N GLN A 376 -15.08 -69.96 -55.70
CA GLN A 376 -15.85 -69.78 -54.46
C GLN A 376 -15.58 -68.43 -53.82
N THR A 377 -16.55 -67.94 -53.05
CA THR A 377 -16.47 -66.70 -52.28
C THR A 377 -16.31 -67.05 -50.81
N LEU A 378 -15.17 -66.71 -50.21
CA LEU A 378 -15.00 -66.72 -48.75
C LEU A 378 -15.74 -65.51 -48.17
N PHE A 379 -16.55 -65.72 -47.15
CA PHE A 379 -17.27 -64.65 -46.47
C PHE A 379 -17.01 -64.65 -44.97
N THR A 380 -17.14 -63.45 -44.39
CA THR A 380 -17.20 -63.23 -42.94
C THR A 380 -18.43 -62.40 -42.63
N LEU A 381 -19.34 -62.96 -41.86
CA LEU A 381 -20.60 -62.34 -41.46
C LEU A 381 -20.58 -62.11 -39.95
N LYS A 382 -20.78 -60.86 -39.52
CA LYS A 382 -20.86 -60.48 -38.11
C LYS A 382 -22.27 -60.00 -37.75
N LEU A 383 -22.89 -60.67 -36.79
CA LEU A 383 -24.27 -60.43 -36.34
C LEU A 383 -24.29 -60.28 -34.81
N ASP A 384 -25.28 -59.59 -34.28
CA ASP A 384 -25.62 -59.56 -32.85
C ASP A 384 -26.91 -60.37 -32.65
N TYR A 385 -26.93 -61.26 -31.66
CA TYR A 385 -28.10 -62.04 -31.28
C TYR A 385 -28.99 -61.25 -30.32
N ILE A 386 -30.30 -61.21 -30.57
CA ILE A 386 -31.29 -60.42 -29.79
C ILE A 386 -32.45 -61.30 -29.29
N GLY A 387 -32.37 -62.63 -29.40
CA GLY A 387 -33.46 -63.53 -29.00
C GLY A 387 -33.70 -63.57 -27.49
N SER A 388 -34.97 -63.51 -27.05
CA SER A 388 -35.40 -63.62 -25.64
C SER A 388 -35.61 -65.07 -25.17
N LEU A 389 -35.59 -65.28 -23.85
CA LEU A 389 -35.55 -66.59 -23.16
C LEU A 389 -36.78 -67.52 -23.33
N GLU A 390 -37.88 -67.08 -23.97
CA GLU A 390 -39.18 -67.78 -23.87
C GLU A 390 -39.49 -68.80 -24.99
N ASP A 391 -38.64 -68.93 -26.01
CA ASP A 391 -39.05 -69.54 -27.29
C ASP A 391 -38.62 -71.02 -27.48
N SER A 392 -38.05 -71.69 -26.48
CA SER A 392 -37.48 -73.05 -26.61
C SER A 392 -38.06 -74.12 -25.66
N ALA A 393 -39.21 -73.87 -25.03
CA ALA A 393 -39.92 -74.91 -24.28
C ALA A 393 -40.97 -75.65 -25.14
N GLN A 394 -40.53 -76.46 -26.11
CA GLN A 394 -41.35 -77.56 -26.65
C GLN A 394 -40.51 -78.84 -26.81
N PRO A 395 -40.85 -79.95 -26.15
CA PRO A 395 -40.13 -81.20 -26.31
C PRO A 395 -40.47 -81.89 -27.64
N LEU A 396 -39.44 -82.49 -28.25
CA LEU A 396 -39.51 -83.38 -29.40
C LEU A 396 -40.53 -84.52 -29.16
N ALA A 397 -41.69 -84.44 -29.80
CA ALA A 397 -42.53 -85.59 -30.05
C ALA A 397 -42.06 -86.28 -31.35
N ALA A 398 -41.53 -87.50 -31.24
CA ALA A 398 -41.33 -88.39 -32.37
C ALA A 398 -42.03 -89.72 -32.09
N ASN A 399 -43.21 -89.84 -32.67
CA ASN A 399 -43.91 -91.08 -32.92
C ASN A 399 -43.44 -91.56 -34.30
N ASP A 400 -42.79 -92.71 -34.41
CA ASP A 400 -43.13 -93.64 -35.50
C ASP A 400 -42.70 -95.08 -35.20
N GLN A 401 -43.53 -95.98 -35.68
CA GLN A 401 -43.52 -97.41 -35.47
C GLN A 401 -42.58 -98.13 -36.46
N GLY A 402 -42.05 -99.25 -35.98
CA GLY A 402 -41.70 -100.53 -36.65
C GLY A 402 -41.38 -100.63 -38.15
N VAL A 403 -40.38 -101.47 -38.47
CA VAL A 403 -40.56 -102.77 -39.18
C VAL A 403 -39.23 -103.57 -39.19
N GLU A 404 -39.35 -104.80 -38.67
CA GLU A 404 -38.64 -106.07 -38.95
C GLU A 404 -37.12 -106.13 -39.24
N ARG A 405 -36.37 -106.81 -38.36
CA ARG A 405 -36.13 -108.27 -38.46
C ARG A 405 -35.73 -108.87 -37.12
#